data_AF-A0A6V7JP89-F1
#
_entry.id   AF-A0A6V7JP89-F1
#
_cell.length_a   1.000
_cell.length_b   1.000
_cell.length_c   1.000
_cell.angle_alpha   90.00
_cell.angle_beta   90.00
_cell.angle_gamma   90.00
#
_symmetry.space_group_name_H-M   'P 1'
#
loop_
_entity.id
_entity.type
_entity.pdbx_description
1 polymer ?
#
loop_
_entity_poly.entity_id
_entity_poly.type
_entity_poly.pdbx_seq_one_letter_code
_entity_poly.pdbx_strand_id
1 'polypeptide(L)'
;RIKRELLLREDCNVVVVNWIGGAGPPYPQAVANTRLVGAMTARLAAQLIEVGGVQPHRIHAIGHSLGAHTCGYLGYHLRTSYKYKLGRIT
;
A
#
# COMPACT_ATOMS: atom_id res chain seq x y z
N ARG A 1 5.34 -4.99 -15.50
CA ARG A 1 5.22 -3.89 -16.49
C ARG A 1 5.21 -2.53 -15.81
N ILE A 2 4.22 -2.21 -14.95
CA ILE A 2 4.10 -0.87 -14.32
C ILE A 2 5.34 -0.42 -13.52
N LYS A 3 5.95 -1.30 -12.71
CA LYS A 3 7.19 -1.00 -11.96
C LYS A 3 8.29 -0.42 -12.85
N ARG A 4 8.52 -1.06 -14.01
CA ARG A 4 9.58 -0.67 -14.93
C ARG A 4 9.31 0.72 -15.52
N GLU A 5 8.08 0.96 -15.96
CA GLU A 5 7.69 2.25 -16.53
C GLU A 5 7.78 3.39 -15.52
N LEU A 6 7.45 3.13 -14.25
CA LEU A 6 7.62 4.12 -13.17
C LEU A 6 9.11 4.49 -13.00
N LEU A 7 9.99 3.50 -12.90
CA LEU A 7 11.43 3.73 -12.75
C LEU A 7 12.10 4.38 -13.97
N LEU A 8 11.48 4.26 -15.16
CA LEU A 8 11.97 4.94 -16.37
C LEU A 8 11.50 6.40 -16.46
N ARG A 9 10.40 6.77 -15.80
CA ARG A 9 9.79 8.10 -15.89
C ARG A 9 10.01 8.98 -14.68
N GLU A 10 10.22 8.39 -13.50
CA GLU A 10 10.30 9.08 -12.22
C GLU A 10 11.48 8.56 -11.41
N ASP A 11 12.23 9.47 -10.78
CA ASP A 11 13.20 9.10 -9.74
C ASP A 11 12.46 8.79 -8.44
N CYS A 12 12.12 7.50 -8.27
CA CYS A 12 11.29 7.05 -7.17
C CYS A 12 11.66 5.65 -6.69
N ASN A 13 11.32 5.38 -5.43
CA ASN A 13 11.35 4.03 -4.88
C ASN A 13 10.04 3.31 -5.18
N VAL A 14 10.10 2.11 -5.74
CA VAL A 14 8.92 1.28 -5.99
C VAL A 14 8.93 0.05 -5.10
N VAL A 15 7.99 -0.01 -4.16
CA VAL A 15 7.77 -1.15 -3.26
C VAL A 15 6.60 -1.99 -3.79
N VAL A 16 6.85 -3.27 -4.08
CA VAL A 16 5.82 -4.20 -4.54
C VAL A 16 5.31 -5.02 -3.37
N VAL A 17 4.05 -4.83 -3.00
CA VAL A 17 3.37 -5.63 -1.97
C VAL A 17 2.86 -6.92 -2.59
N ASN A 18 3.66 -7.98 -2.52
CA ASN A 18 3.26 -9.30 -3.00
C ASN A 18 2.52 -10.07 -1.89
N TRP A 19 1.23 -10.31 -2.08
CA TRP A 19 0.37 -11.03 -1.14
C TRP A 19 -0.35 -12.21 -1.80
N ILE A 20 0.25 -12.82 -2.84
CA ILE A 20 -0.37 -13.87 -3.65
C ILE A 20 -0.88 -15.07 -2.84
N GLY A 21 -0.22 -15.41 -1.72
CA GLY A 21 -0.65 -16.49 -0.82
C GLY A 21 -2.01 -16.26 -0.16
N GLY A 22 -2.47 -15.01 -0.05
CA GLY A 22 -3.78 -14.65 0.48
C GLY A 22 -4.76 -14.11 -0.56
N ALA A 23 -4.34 -13.99 -1.82
CA ALA A 23 -5.14 -13.41 -2.91
C ALA A 23 -5.95 -14.46 -3.69
N GLY A 24 -5.68 -15.74 -3.45
CA GLY A 24 -6.35 -16.87 -4.11
C GLY A 24 -7.76 -17.16 -3.58
N PRO A 25 -8.48 -18.09 -4.23
CA PRO A 25 -9.81 -18.49 -3.81
C PRO A 25 -9.85 -19.10 -2.40
N PRO A 26 -11.00 -19.02 -1.70
CA PRO A 26 -12.27 -18.48 -2.19
C PRO A 26 -12.30 -16.93 -2.17
N TYR A 27 -13.02 -16.31 -3.11
CA TYR A 27 -13.06 -14.84 -3.27
C TYR A 27 -13.44 -14.09 -1.99
N PRO A 28 -14.43 -14.53 -1.18
CA PRO A 28 -14.72 -13.89 0.11
C PRO A 28 -13.54 -13.86 1.08
N GLN A 29 -12.69 -14.91 1.08
CA GLN A 29 -11.48 -14.94 1.88
C GLN A 29 -10.43 -13.95 1.36
N ALA A 30 -10.24 -13.88 0.04
CA ALA A 30 -9.36 -12.89 -0.57
C ALA A 30 -9.80 -11.44 -0.25
N VAL A 31 -11.12 -11.17 -0.28
CA VAL A 31 -11.70 -9.89 0.15
C VAL A 31 -11.37 -9.62 1.62
N ALA A 32 -11.59 -10.57 2.52
CA ALA A 32 -11.29 -10.40 3.94
C ALA A 32 -9.79 -10.12 4.18
N ASN A 33 -8.91 -10.80 3.44
CA ASN A 33 -7.46 -10.65 3.55
C ASN A 33 -6.97 -9.24 3.17
N THR A 34 -7.68 -8.50 2.31
CA THR A 34 -7.31 -7.11 1.95
C THR A 34 -7.19 -6.19 3.17
N ARG A 35 -7.99 -6.43 4.23
CA ARG A 35 -7.91 -5.70 5.51
C ARG A 35 -6.57 -5.90 6.19
N LEU A 36 -6.17 -7.16 6.34
CA LEU A 36 -4.91 -7.53 6.99
C LEU A 36 -3.71 -7.03 6.18
N VAL A 37 -3.72 -7.25 4.86
CA VAL A 37 -2.65 -6.75 3.98
C VAL A 37 -2.57 -5.23 4.02
N GLY A 38 -3.70 -4.53 4.04
CA GLY A 38 -3.74 -3.08 4.18
C GLY A 38 -3.12 -2.59 5.49
N ALA A 39 -3.45 -3.23 6.61
CA ALA A 39 -2.86 -2.92 7.92
C ALA A 39 -1.34 -3.18 7.97
N MET A 40 -0.88 -4.30 7.43
CA MET A 40 0.55 -4.62 7.35
C MET A 40 1.30 -3.62 6.47
N THR A 41 0.69 -3.21 5.35
CA THR A 41 1.29 -2.23 4.45
C THR A 41 1.30 -0.83 5.09
N ALA A 42 0.28 -0.47 5.88
CA ALA A 42 0.29 0.78 6.66
C ALA A 42 1.40 0.80 7.69
N ARG A 43 1.67 -0.32 8.37
CA ARG A 43 2.82 -0.46 9.29
C ARG A 43 4.13 -0.23 8.56
N LEU A 44 4.32 -0.83 7.39
CA LEU A 44 5.51 -0.59 6.56
C LEU A 44 5.63 0.90 6.18
N ALA A 45 4.54 1.52 5.71
CA ALA A 45 4.54 2.94 5.36
C ALA A 45 4.90 3.84 6.56
N ALA A 46 4.37 3.53 7.75
CA ALA A 46 4.72 4.24 8.98
C ALA A 46 6.22 4.11 9.30
N GLN A 47 6.80 2.91 9.17
CA GLN A 47 8.25 2.72 9.39
C GLN A 47 9.10 3.50 8.38
N LEU A 48 8.66 3.59 7.11
CA LEU A 48 9.34 4.42 6.11
C LEU A 48 9.29 5.91 6.45
N ILE A 49 8.20 6.36 7.09
CA ILE A 49 8.06 7.76 7.54
C ILE A 49 8.94 8.00 8.78
N GLU A 50 8.78 7.17 9.82
CA GLU A 50 9.38 7.37 11.14
C GLU A 50 10.89 7.10 11.15
N VAL A 51 11.33 6.03 10.48
CA VAL A 51 12.74 5.62 10.45
C VAL A 51 13.42 6.09 9.17
N GLY A 52 12.73 5.98 8.03
CA GLY A 52 13.27 6.36 6.73
C GLY A 52 13.18 7.85 6.41
N GLY A 53 12.50 8.65 7.23
CA GLY A 53 12.33 10.09 7.02
C GLY A 53 11.50 10.46 5.78
N VAL A 54 10.74 9.51 5.21
CA VAL A 54 9.91 9.76 4.04
C VAL A 54 8.73 10.63 4.43
N GLN A 55 8.55 11.76 3.73
CA GLN A 55 7.39 12.62 3.97
C GLN A 55 6.10 11.90 3.53
N PRO A 56 5.03 11.83 4.37
CA PRO A 56 3.83 11.06 4.06
C PRO A 56 3.15 11.43 2.73
N HIS A 57 3.21 12.70 2.34
CA HIS A 57 2.63 13.20 1.08
C HIS A 57 3.36 12.73 -0.18
N ARG A 58 4.60 12.23 -0.05
CA ARG A 58 5.39 11.65 -1.15
C ARG A 58 5.06 10.18 -1.40
N ILE A 59 4.22 9.57 -0.57
CA ILE A 59 3.82 8.17 -0.72
C ILE A 59 2.56 8.09 -1.58
N HIS A 60 2.64 7.33 -2.68
CA HIS A 60 1.53 7.00 -3.58
C HIS A 60 1.28 5.50 -3.57
N ALA A 61 0.09 5.08 -3.14
CA ALA A 61 -0.34 3.68 -3.23
C ALA A 61 -1.10 3.44 -4.54
N ILE A 62 -0.73 2.39 -5.27
CA ILE A 62 -1.37 1.98 -6.53
C ILE A 62 -1.91 0.57 -6.35
N GLY A 63 -3.22 0.38 -6.54
CA GLY A 63 -3.92 -0.87 -6.30
C GLY A 63 -4.90 -1.22 -7.43
N HIS A 64 -4.80 -2.44 -7.96
CA HIS A 64 -5.73 -2.96 -8.95
C HIS A 64 -6.69 -3.98 -8.34
N SER A 65 -7.98 -3.92 -8.67
CA SER A 65 -9.02 -4.84 -8.18
C SER A 65 -9.04 -4.88 -6.64
N LEU A 66 -8.89 -6.05 -6.00
CA LEU A 66 -8.76 -6.16 -4.54
C LEU A 66 -7.62 -5.32 -3.96
N GLY A 67 -6.56 -5.08 -4.76
CA GLY A 67 -5.47 -4.18 -4.37
C GLY A 67 -5.91 -2.73 -4.16
N ALA A 68 -6.97 -2.25 -4.84
CA ALA A 68 -7.51 -0.91 -4.61
C ALA A 68 -8.10 -0.79 -3.20
N HIS A 69 -8.86 -1.81 -2.76
CA HIS A 69 -9.38 -1.90 -1.40
C HIS A 69 -8.26 -2.02 -0.36
N THR A 70 -7.21 -2.81 -0.65
CA THR A 70 -6.00 -2.89 0.18
C THR A 70 -5.36 -1.51 0.36
N CYS A 71 -5.27 -0.70 -0.70
CA CYS A 71 -4.76 0.68 -0.60
C CYS A 71 -5.67 1.57 0.25
N GLY A 72 -7.00 1.40 0.15
CA GLY A 72 -7.96 2.06 1.02
C GLY A 72 -7.74 1.73 2.50
N TYR A 73 -7.55 0.44 2.83
CA TYR A 73 -7.23 0.01 4.19
C TYR A 73 -5.87 0.53 4.67
N LEU A 74 -4.86 0.56 3.80
CA LEU A 74 -3.58 1.20 4.10
C LEU A 74 -3.78 2.66 4.50
N GLY A 75 -4.51 3.45 3.70
CA GLY A 75 -4.77 4.86 4.00
C GLY A 75 -5.56 5.05 5.30
N TYR A 76 -6.55 4.18 5.54
CA TYR A 76 -7.33 4.17 6.77
C TYR A 76 -6.46 3.92 8.01
N HIS A 77 -5.64 2.88 8.01
CA HIS A 77 -4.78 2.53 9.14
C HIS A 77 -3.66 3.55 9.34
N LEU A 78 -3.06 4.05 8.25
CA LEU A 78 -2.04 5.09 8.33
C LEU A 78 -2.57 6.35 9.02
N ARG A 79 -3.82 6.74 8.71
CA ARG A 79 -4.49 7.88 9.34
C ARG A 79 -4.91 7.61 10.78
N THR A 80 -5.53 6.46 11.05
CA THR A 80 -6.18 6.21 12.35
C THR A 80 -5.19 5.73 13.41
N SER A 81 -4.28 4.82 13.05
CA SER A 81 -3.30 4.21 13.95
C SER A 81 -2.01 5.03 14.06
N TYR A 82 -1.51 5.57 12.94
CA TYR A 82 -0.20 6.25 12.89
C TYR A 82 -0.26 7.78 12.76
N LYS A 83 -1.47 8.34 12.62
CA LYS A 83 -1.71 9.79 12.48
C LYS A 83 -1.04 10.45 11.26
N TYR A 84 -0.72 9.67 10.23
CA TYR A 84 -0.20 10.18 8.96
C TYR A 84 -1.24 10.11 7.84
N LYS A 85 -1.22 11.09 6.94
CA LYS A 85 -2.08 11.10 5.75
C LYS A 85 -1.26 10.71 4.52
N LEU A 86 -1.71 9.69 3.81
CA LEU A 86 -1.11 9.27 2.54
C LEU A 86 -1.27 10.36 1.47
N GLY A 87 -0.27 10.54 0.62
CA GLY A 87 -0.30 11.52 -0.47
C GLY A 87 -1.37 11.22 -1.53
N ARG A 88 -1.38 10.00 -2.07
CA ARG A 88 -2.30 9.61 -3.16
C ARG A 88 -2.63 8.11 -3.12
N ILE A 89 -3.85 7.76 -3.57
CA ILE A 89 -4.28 6.39 -3.88
C ILE A 89 -4.76 6.37 -5.35
N THR A 90 -4.38 5.35 -6.12
CA THR A 90 -4.89 5.10 -7.48
C THR A 90 -5.23 3.62 -7.65
#